data_AF-A0A7T8QTK4-F1
#
_entry.id   AF-A0A7T8QTK4-F1
#
_cell.length_a   1.000
_cell.length_b   1.000
_cell.length_c   1.000
_cell.angle_alpha   90.00
_cell.angle_beta   90.00
_cell.angle_gamma   90.00
#
_symmetry.space_group_name_H-M   'P 1'
#
loop_
_entity.id
_entity.type
_entity.pdbx_description
1 polymer ?
#
loop_
_entity_poly.entity_id
_entity_poly.type
_entity_poly.pdbx_seq_one_letter_code
_entity_poly.pdbx_strand_id
1 'polypeptide(L)'
;FIVMASARRSCRNNPDVFCYICGEYTLSGDRKNITGFVKRDYMAYFKVKLGDQDKSWAPHTVCKTCVEYLRRWTKGTKTSLKFGIPMVWREPFDHATDCYFCAINTTGINRKNRQSLQYPDLPSARRPVAHCEDIPVPAFTQLPDSDDEATITDERGDTEEFEYEAQDGPQTFSQCELNDLVRDLSLSKISSELLASRLNEKNLLGKDVRITFFRRRHEDYMGYFCQEEDSCTAE
;
A
#
# COMPACT_ATOMS: atom_id res chain seq x y z
N PHE A 1 -41.63 -19.52 9.27
CA PHE A 1 -40.97 -18.37 9.91
C PHE A 1 -39.69 -18.07 9.15
N ILE A 2 -39.73 -17.12 8.20
CA ILE A 2 -38.54 -16.65 7.50
C ILE A 2 -37.95 -15.56 8.38
N VAL A 3 -36.84 -15.83 9.04
CA VAL A 3 -36.06 -14.79 9.69
C VAL A 3 -35.41 -13.98 8.57
N MET A 4 -35.93 -12.77 8.30
CA MET A 4 -35.21 -11.80 7.49
C MET A 4 -33.89 -11.49 8.20
N ALA A 5 -32.80 -12.03 7.67
CA ALA A 5 -31.46 -11.68 8.12
C ALA A 5 -31.27 -10.17 7.86
N SER A 6 -31.06 -9.42 8.94
CA SER A 6 -30.69 -8.01 8.85
C SER A 6 -29.46 -7.89 7.94
N ALA A 7 -29.65 -7.28 6.76
CA ALA A 7 -28.57 -7.04 5.83
C ALA A 7 -27.56 -6.13 6.54
N ARG A 8 -26.45 -6.71 6.99
CA ARG A 8 -25.36 -5.94 7.60
C ARG A 8 -24.95 -4.88 6.60
N ARG A 9 -24.85 -3.61 7.03
CA ARG A 9 -24.37 -2.51 6.17
C ARG A 9 -22.85 -2.52 5.98
N SER A 10 -22.16 -3.47 6.60
CA SER A 10 -20.71 -3.61 6.57
C SER A 10 -20.30 -5.08 6.61
N CYS A 11 -19.12 -5.35 6.04
CA CYS A 11 -18.52 -6.67 6.04
C CYS A 11 -18.20 -7.14 7.47
N ARG A 12 -18.28 -8.46 7.68
CA ARG A 12 -17.83 -9.09 8.94
C ARG A 12 -16.34 -8.87 9.20
N ASN A 13 -15.53 -8.98 8.15
CA ASN A 13 -14.11 -8.75 8.19
C ASN A 13 -13.78 -7.48 7.40
N ASN A 14 -12.75 -6.75 7.82
CA ASN A 14 -12.16 -5.70 7.00
C ASN A 14 -11.53 -6.34 5.73
N PRO A 15 -11.84 -5.87 4.51
CA PRO A 15 -11.25 -6.39 3.25
C PRO A 15 -9.71 -6.49 3.27
N ASP A 16 -9.03 -5.54 3.93
CA ASP A 16 -7.57 -5.42 3.97
C ASP A 16 -6.88 -6.48 4.84
N VAL A 17 -7.64 -7.37 5.47
CA VAL A 17 -7.09 -8.59 6.07
C VAL A 17 -6.87 -9.69 5.04
N PHE A 18 -7.36 -9.54 3.81
CA PHE A 18 -7.16 -10.47 2.71
C PHE A 18 -6.21 -9.88 1.66
N CYS A 19 -5.43 -10.74 1.02
CA CYS A 19 -4.55 -10.33 -0.06
C CYS A 19 -5.34 -10.07 -1.34
N TYR A 20 -5.15 -8.91 -1.96
CA TYR A 20 -5.75 -8.60 -3.27
C TYR A 20 -5.37 -9.63 -4.35
N ILE A 21 -4.12 -10.08 -4.40
CA ILE A 21 -3.61 -10.93 -5.49
C ILE A 21 -4.06 -12.39 -5.36
N CYS A 22 -4.03 -12.97 -4.15
CA CYS A 22 -4.31 -14.39 -3.95
C CYS A 22 -5.60 -14.69 -3.17
N GLY A 23 -6.27 -13.67 -2.61
CA GLY A 23 -7.49 -13.82 -1.82
C GLY A 23 -7.30 -14.44 -0.43
N GLU A 24 -6.08 -14.83 -0.06
CA GLU A 24 -5.82 -15.49 1.22
C GLU A 24 -5.81 -14.49 2.40
N TYR A 25 -6.22 -14.98 3.57
CA TYR A 25 -6.12 -14.24 4.82
C TYR A 25 -4.66 -13.95 5.19
N THR A 26 -4.43 -12.74 5.69
CA THR A 26 -3.11 -12.21 6.02
C THR A 26 -3.04 -11.80 7.49
N LEU A 27 -2.01 -12.29 8.17
CA LEU A 27 -1.65 -11.81 9.50
C LEU A 27 -1.05 -10.41 9.38
N SER A 28 -1.23 -9.56 10.41
CA SER A 28 -0.83 -8.16 10.36
C SER A 28 0.62 -7.93 9.91
N GLY A 29 1.58 -8.76 10.37
CA GLY A 29 2.99 -8.64 9.98
C GLY A 29 3.31 -9.06 8.53
N ASP A 30 2.40 -9.81 7.90
CA ASP A 30 2.52 -10.27 6.51
C ASP A 30 1.78 -9.34 5.53
N ARG A 31 1.08 -8.30 6.00
CA ARG A 31 0.37 -7.33 5.14
C ARG A 31 1.34 -6.33 4.54
N LYS A 32 1.14 -6.00 3.28
CA LYS A 32 1.93 -5.03 2.52
C LYS A 32 1.02 -4.11 1.74
N ASN A 33 1.45 -2.87 1.58
CA ASN A 33 0.76 -1.88 0.75
C ASN A 33 0.97 -2.20 -0.73
N ILE A 34 -0.01 -1.82 -1.55
CA ILE A 34 0.10 -1.92 -3.01
C ILE A 34 0.86 -0.70 -3.52
N THR A 35 2.17 -0.85 -3.67
CA THR A 35 3.07 0.20 -4.16
C THR A 35 3.13 0.23 -5.69
N GLY A 36 3.74 1.27 -6.28
CA GLY A 36 3.96 1.34 -7.73
C GLY A 36 4.74 0.15 -8.27
N PHE A 37 5.71 -0.36 -7.51
CA PHE A 37 6.41 -1.61 -7.81
C PHE A 37 5.43 -2.80 -7.96
N VAL A 38 4.52 -2.99 -6.99
CA VAL A 38 3.54 -4.09 -7.04
C VAL A 38 2.64 -3.95 -8.27
N LYS A 39 2.17 -2.73 -8.57
CA LYS A 39 1.32 -2.47 -9.75
C LYS A 39 2.04 -2.81 -11.06
N ARG A 40 3.29 -2.38 -11.22
CA ARG A 40 4.10 -2.66 -12.41
C ARG A 40 4.38 -4.14 -12.59
N ASP A 41 4.87 -4.82 -11.55
CA ASP A 41 5.19 -6.25 -11.62
C ASP A 41 3.92 -7.09 -11.82
N TYR A 42 2.81 -6.72 -11.19
CA TYR A 42 1.51 -7.35 -11.38
C TYR A 42 1.06 -7.25 -12.84
N MET A 43 1.12 -6.06 -13.44
CA MET A 43 0.80 -5.86 -14.86
C MET A 43 1.74 -6.65 -15.77
N ALA A 44 3.04 -6.66 -15.47
CA ALA A 44 4.02 -7.43 -16.23
C ALA A 44 3.73 -8.94 -16.20
N TYR A 45 3.32 -9.47 -15.03
CA TYR A 45 3.04 -10.89 -14.84
C TYR A 45 1.67 -11.30 -15.42
N PHE A 46 0.60 -10.67 -14.96
CA PHE A 46 -0.78 -11.06 -15.26
C PHE A 46 -1.35 -10.42 -16.53
N LYS A 47 -0.63 -9.45 -17.13
CA LYS A 47 -1.06 -8.68 -18.31
C LYS A 47 -2.38 -7.92 -18.10
N VAL A 48 -2.71 -7.62 -16.84
CA VAL A 48 -3.91 -6.89 -16.43
C VAL A 48 -3.51 -5.83 -15.40
N LYS A 49 -4.09 -4.62 -15.50
CA LYS A 49 -3.83 -3.55 -14.53
C LYS A 49 -4.46 -3.90 -13.18
N LEU A 50 -3.76 -3.58 -12.10
CA LEU A 50 -4.29 -3.72 -10.75
C LEU A 50 -5.34 -2.61 -10.51
N GLY A 51 -6.62 -3.00 -10.42
CA GLY A 51 -7.76 -2.08 -10.36
C GLY A 51 -8.46 -2.01 -9.00
N ASP A 52 -9.55 -1.25 -8.97
CA ASP A 52 -10.52 -1.16 -7.86
C ASP A 52 -9.93 -0.72 -6.50
N GLN A 53 -8.80 -0.02 -6.52
CA GLN A 53 -8.13 0.48 -5.31
C GLN A 53 -8.80 1.71 -4.69
N ASP A 54 -9.88 2.20 -5.30
CA ASP A 54 -10.79 3.21 -4.78
C ASP A 54 -12.10 2.57 -4.25
N LYS A 55 -12.24 1.25 -4.36
CA LYS A 55 -13.49 0.53 -4.06
C LYS A 55 -13.40 -0.17 -2.72
N SER A 56 -14.32 0.14 -1.83
CA SER A 56 -14.42 -0.47 -0.49
C SER A 56 -14.71 -1.98 -0.50
N TRP A 57 -15.17 -2.52 -1.62
CA TRP A 57 -15.44 -3.95 -1.80
C TRP A 57 -14.23 -4.76 -2.31
N ALA A 58 -13.09 -4.13 -2.57
CA ALA A 58 -11.84 -4.79 -2.91
C ALA A 58 -10.81 -4.60 -1.78
N PRO A 59 -9.85 -5.54 -1.60
CA PRO A 59 -8.74 -5.31 -0.69
C PRO A 59 -7.75 -4.26 -1.22
N HIS A 60 -7.18 -3.46 -0.33
CA HIS A 60 -6.14 -2.45 -0.63
C HIS A 60 -4.75 -2.91 -0.17
N THR A 61 -4.63 -4.17 0.24
CA THR A 61 -3.38 -4.76 0.71
C THR A 61 -3.06 -6.06 -0.02
N VAL A 62 -1.77 -6.42 0.00
CA VAL A 62 -1.26 -7.68 -0.55
C VAL A 62 -0.43 -8.40 0.50
N CYS A 63 -0.35 -9.72 0.40
CA CYS A 63 0.49 -10.49 1.31
C CYS A 63 1.97 -10.41 0.90
N LYS A 64 2.85 -10.48 1.91
CA LYS A 64 4.31 -10.52 1.75
C LYS A 64 4.76 -11.58 0.74
N THR A 65 4.11 -12.74 0.72
CA THR A 65 4.43 -13.84 -0.20
C THR A 65 4.17 -13.47 -1.66
N CYS A 66 3.04 -12.80 -1.98
CA CYS A 66 2.77 -12.38 -3.36
C CYS A 66 3.77 -11.32 -3.82
N VAL A 67 4.09 -10.35 -2.97
CA VAL A 67 5.11 -9.31 -3.26
C VAL A 67 6.48 -9.94 -3.51
N GLU A 68 6.90 -10.89 -2.66
CA GLU A 68 8.16 -11.58 -2.82
C GLU A 68 8.21 -12.44 -4.08
N TYR A 69 7.11 -13.08 -4.46
CA TYR A 69 7.06 -13.89 -5.67
C TYR A 69 7.16 -13.04 -6.93
N LEU A 70 6.44 -11.92 -7.00
CA LEU A 70 6.58 -10.96 -8.10
C LEU A 70 8.02 -10.44 -8.20
N ARG A 71 8.60 -9.99 -7.08
CA ARG A 71 10.00 -9.53 -7.03
C ARG A 71 11.01 -10.57 -7.48
N ARG A 72 10.83 -11.82 -7.07
CA ARG A 72 11.76 -12.90 -7.43
C ARG A 72 11.61 -13.32 -8.88
N TRP A 73 10.39 -13.25 -9.42
CA TRP A 73 10.13 -13.49 -10.83
C TRP A 73 10.76 -12.42 -11.72
N THR A 74 10.64 -11.13 -11.38
CA THR A 74 11.31 -10.04 -12.12
C THR A 74 12.83 -10.12 -12.04
N LYS A 75 13.38 -10.70 -10.96
CA LYS A 75 14.82 -11.01 -10.85
C LYS A 75 15.25 -12.33 -11.50
N GLY A 76 14.34 -13.10 -12.09
CA GLY A 76 14.64 -14.43 -12.65
C GLY A 76 15.00 -15.52 -11.62
N THR A 77 14.87 -15.25 -10.31
CA THR A 77 15.21 -16.19 -9.22
C THR A 77 14.04 -17.09 -8.79
N LYS A 78 12.87 -16.89 -9.41
CA LYS A 78 11.68 -17.73 -9.26
C LYS A 78 10.98 -17.82 -10.60
N THR A 79 10.52 -19.02 -10.95
CA THR A 79 9.89 -19.30 -12.23
C THR A 79 8.49 -18.72 -12.34
N SER A 80 7.66 -18.86 -11.30
CA SER A 80 6.25 -18.46 -11.38
C SER A 80 5.57 -18.28 -10.02
N LEU A 81 4.43 -17.58 -10.02
CA LEU A 81 3.41 -17.72 -8.98
C LEU A 81 2.69 -19.07 -9.16
N LYS A 82 1.86 -19.46 -8.18
CA LYS A 82 1.10 -20.73 -8.24
C LYS A 82 -0.08 -20.69 -9.23
N PHE A 83 -0.39 -19.52 -9.76
CA PHE A 83 -1.57 -19.25 -10.57
C PHE A 83 -1.25 -18.20 -11.61
N GLY A 84 -1.88 -18.34 -12.79
CA GLY A 84 -1.73 -17.39 -13.89
C GLY A 84 -2.90 -16.42 -14.02
N ILE A 85 -4.02 -16.71 -13.35
CA ILE A 85 -5.10 -15.74 -13.15
C ILE A 85 -5.16 -15.42 -11.65
N PRO A 86 -5.03 -14.15 -11.24
CA PRO A 86 -5.09 -13.76 -9.84
C PRO A 86 -6.54 -13.81 -9.33
N MET A 87 -6.73 -13.53 -8.04
CA MET A 87 -8.06 -13.36 -7.48
C MET A 87 -8.80 -12.24 -8.24
N VAL A 88 -10.06 -12.49 -8.62
CA VAL A 88 -10.88 -11.49 -9.31
C VAL A 88 -11.96 -10.98 -8.35
N TRP A 89 -11.96 -9.68 -8.12
CA TRP A 89 -12.91 -8.99 -7.24
C TRP A 89 -13.99 -8.27 -8.06
N ARG A 90 -15.22 -8.29 -7.56
CA ARG A 90 -16.37 -7.54 -8.06
C ARG A 90 -17.21 -7.09 -6.87
N GLU A 91 -18.07 -6.12 -7.09
CA GLU A 91 -19.02 -5.67 -6.07
C GLU A 91 -19.95 -6.82 -5.64
N PRO A 92 -20.06 -7.12 -4.33
CA PRO A 92 -20.95 -8.18 -3.83
C PRO A 92 -22.42 -7.76 -3.95
N PHE A 93 -23.28 -8.70 -4.34
CA PHE A 93 -24.73 -8.43 -4.37
C PHE A 93 -25.31 -8.18 -2.98
N ASP A 94 -24.84 -8.94 -1.99
CA ASP A 94 -25.25 -8.80 -0.60
C ASP A 94 -24.19 -9.37 0.36
N HIS A 95 -24.34 -9.06 1.66
CA HIS A 95 -23.41 -9.52 2.71
C HIS A 95 -23.67 -10.93 3.25
N ALA A 96 -24.74 -11.60 2.82
CA ALA A 96 -25.19 -12.89 3.33
C ALA A 96 -24.77 -14.07 2.44
N THR A 97 -24.84 -13.91 1.12
CA THR A 97 -24.67 -14.96 0.10
C THR A 97 -23.46 -14.72 -0.79
N ASP A 98 -23.16 -13.46 -1.12
CA ASP A 98 -22.17 -13.09 -2.12
C ASP A 98 -21.07 -12.16 -1.59
N CYS A 99 -20.80 -12.17 -0.28
CA CYS A 99 -19.70 -11.39 0.28
C CYS A 99 -18.59 -12.29 0.82
N TYR A 100 -17.47 -12.31 0.09
CA TYR A 100 -16.27 -13.08 0.43
C TYR A 100 -15.76 -12.78 1.85
N PHE A 101 -15.73 -11.50 2.21
CA PHE A 101 -15.28 -11.05 3.53
C PHE A 101 -16.25 -11.45 4.65
N CYS A 102 -17.53 -11.70 4.36
CA CYS A 102 -18.47 -12.20 5.35
C CYS A 102 -18.44 -13.72 5.51
N ALA A 103 -18.22 -14.42 4.39
CA ALA A 103 -18.26 -15.88 4.32
C ALA A 103 -17.13 -16.55 5.12
N ILE A 104 -15.97 -15.88 5.26
CA ILE A 104 -14.80 -16.48 5.92
C ILE A 104 -14.77 -16.12 7.41
N ASN A 105 -14.65 -17.13 8.27
CA ASN A 105 -14.45 -16.91 9.71
C ASN A 105 -12.95 -16.79 10.03
N THR A 106 -12.50 -15.58 10.32
CA THR A 106 -11.09 -15.30 10.67
C THR A 106 -10.82 -15.29 12.18
N THR A 107 -11.85 -15.48 13.01
CA THR A 107 -11.73 -15.40 14.47
C THR A 107 -10.84 -16.54 14.99
N GLY A 108 -9.82 -16.20 15.78
CA GLY A 108 -8.88 -17.18 16.35
C GLY A 108 -7.83 -17.73 15.36
N ILE A 109 -7.76 -17.18 14.15
CA ILE A 109 -6.74 -17.57 13.18
C ILE A 109 -5.37 -17.01 13.55
N ASN A 110 -4.36 -17.88 13.54
CA ASN A 110 -2.97 -17.60 13.80
C ASN A 110 -2.08 -18.31 12.76
N ARG A 111 -0.75 -18.14 12.86
CA ARG A 111 0.20 -18.70 11.89
C ARG A 111 0.15 -20.23 11.75
N LYS A 112 -0.21 -20.95 12.83
CA LYS A 112 -0.23 -22.42 12.86
C LYS A 112 -1.49 -22.99 12.22
N ASN A 113 -2.65 -22.35 12.40
CA ASN A 113 -3.94 -22.85 11.91
C ASN A 113 -4.45 -22.14 10.65
N ARG A 114 -3.78 -21.10 10.12
CA ARG A 114 -4.25 -20.37 8.92
C ARG A 114 -4.53 -21.25 7.70
N GLN A 115 -3.85 -22.39 7.57
CA GLN A 115 -4.03 -23.31 6.44
C GLN A 115 -5.38 -24.04 6.49
N SER A 116 -6.05 -24.08 7.65
CA SER A 116 -7.39 -24.68 7.77
C SER A 116 -8.51 -23.76 7.29
N LEU A 117 -8.19 -22.51 6.93
CA LEU A 117 -9.17 -21.60 6.35
C LEU A 117 -9.61 -22.11 4.99
N GLN A 118 -10.92 -22.20 4.81
CA GLN A 118 -11.52 -22.48 3.52
C GLN A 118 -11.96 -21.17 2.87
N TYR A 119 -11.66 -21.07 1.59
CA TYR A 119 -11.95 -19.89 0.78
C TYR A 119 -13.04 -20.27 -0.24
N PRO A 120 -14.23 -19.65 -0.18
CA PRO A 120 -15.30 -19.92 -1.12
C PRO A 120 -14.97 -19.35 -2.51
N ASP A 121 -15.59 -19.92 -3.54
CA ASP A 121 -15.63 -19.32 -4.87
C ASP A 121 -17.01 -18.67 -5.05
N LEU A 122 -17.05 -17.35 -5.20
CA LEU A 122 -18.27 -16.55 -5.25
C LEU A 122 -18.33 -15.73 -6.55
N PRO A 123 -19.51 -15.35 -7.04
CA PRO A 123 -19.65 -14.40 -8.14
C PRO A 123 -18.86 -13.11 -7.93
N SER A 124 -18.88 -12.55 -6.72
CA SER A 124 -18.13 -11.34 -6.35
C SER A 124 -16.63 -11.54 -6.15
N ALA A 125 -16.18 -12.78 -5.93
CA ALA A 125 -14.81 -13.08 -5.57
C ALA A 125 -14.41 -14.45 -6.14
N ARG A 126 -13.91 -14.42 -7.38
CA ARG A 126 -13.51 -15.64 -8.10
C ARG A 126 -12.08 -16.01 -7.73
N ARG A 127 -11.88 -17.27 -7.35
CA ARG A 127 -10.58 -17.75 -6.86
C ARG A 127 -9.49 -17.72 -7.93
N PRO A 128 -8.20 -17.62 -7.56
CA PRO A 128 -7.10 -17.67 -8.51
C PRO A 128 -7.12 -19.00 -9.28
N VAL A 129 -6.80 -18.94 -10.57
CA VAL A 129 -6.75 -20.12 -11.44
C VAL A 129 -5.30 -20.52 -11.67
N ALA A 130 -5.00 -21.79 -11.35
CA ALA A 130 -3.68 -22.37 -11.54
C ALA A 130 -3.21 -22.25 -13.00
N HIS A 131 -1.89 -22.24 -13.20
CA HIS A 131 -1.34 -22.34 -14.55
C HIS A 131 -1.74 -23.66 -15.20
N CYS A 132 -2.01 -23.61 -16.50
CA CYS A 132 -2.28 -24.75 -17.36
C CYS A 132 -1.80 -24.42 -18.78
N GLU A 133 -2.06 -25.29 -19.75
CA GLU A 133 -1.69 -25.06 -21.16
C GLU A 133 -2.30 -23.76 -21.71
N ASP A 134 -3.55 -23.46 -21.34
CA ASP A 134 -4.25 -22.22 -21.73
C ASP A 134 -3.80 -20.99 -20.93
N ILE A 135 -3.16 -21.19 -19.77
CA ILE A 135 -2.71 -20.14 -18.85
C ILE A 135 -1.22 -20.40 -18.53
N PRO A 136 -0.32 -20.23 -19.51
CA PRO A 136 1.08 -20.55 -19.33
C PRO A 136 1.75 -19.63 -18.32
N VAL A 137 2.91 -20.05 -17.82
CA VAL A 137 3.76 -19.18 -17.00
C VAL A 137 4.34 -18.07 -17.89
N PRO A 138 4.16 -16.79 -17.54
CA PRO A 138 4.73 -15.69 -18.30
C PRO A 138 6.26 -15.68 -18.13
N ALA A 139 6.98 -15.59 -19.25
CA ALA A 139 8.40 -15.27 -19.25
C ALA A 139 8.58 -13.79 -18.91
N PHE A 140 9.48 -13.49 -17.98
CA PHE A 140 9.88 -12.11 -17.74
C PHE A 140 10.70 -11.63 -18.93
N THR A 141 10.31 -10.51 -19.51
CA THR A 141 11.03 -9.85 -20.61
C THR A 141 11.48 -8.48 -20.15
N GLN A 142 10.54 -7.55 -19.99
CA GLN A 142 10.76 -6.19 -19.51
C GLN A 142 9.52 -5.72 -18.73
N LEU A 143 9.70 -4.72 -17.87
CA LEU A 143 8.58 -4.06 -17.22
C LEU A 143 7.90 -3.11 -18.22
N PRO A 144 6.57 -2.96 -18.20
CA PRO A 144 5.89 -1.99 -19.05
C PRO A 144 6.34 -0.57 -18.71
N ASP A 145 6.58 0.24 -19.76
CA ASP A 145 6.77 1.68 -19.61
C ASP A 145 5.48 2.29 -19.04
N SER A 146 5.66 3.11 -18.01
CA SER A 146 4.55 3.71 -17.28
C SER A 146 4.09 4.97 -18.02
N ASP A 147 2.90 4.93 -18.64
CA ASP A 147 2.21 6.12 -19.16
C ASP A 147 1.72 7.08 -18.06
N ASP A 148 1.95 6.76 -16.79
CA ASP A 148 1.72 7.70 -15.70
C ASP A 148 2.89 8.70 -15.66
N GLU A 149 2.66 9.87 -16.24
CA GLU A 149 3.52 11.04 -16.15
C GLU A 149 3.72 11.43 -14.67
N ALA A 150 4.89 11.07 -14.14
CA ALA A 150 5.54 11.72 -13.03
C ALA A 150 7.05 11.57 -13.23
N THR A 151 7.60 12.56 -13.92
CA THR A 151 9.00 13.02 -13.94
C THR A 151 10.04 12.02 -13.42
N ILE A 152 10.64 11.29 -14.35
CA ILE A 152 11.95 10.68 -14.19
C ILE A 152 12.99 11.79 -14.25
N THR A 153 13.70 12.06 -13.15
CA THR A 153 15.09 12.53 -13.25
C THR A 153 15.99 11.30 -13.20
N ASP A 154 16.45 10.91 -14.37
CA ASP A 154 17.47 9.91 -14.61
C ASP A 154 18.83 10.56 -14.30
N GLU A 155 19.51 10.09 -13.27
CA GLU A 155 20.97 10.14 -13.24
C GLU A 155 21.50 8.71 -13.12
N ARG A 156 22.00 8.21 -14.25
CA ARG A 156 22.87 7.04 -14.35
C ARG A 156 24.10 7.22 -13.49
N GLY A 157 24.43 6.21 -12.69
CA GLY A 157 25.72 6.19 -12.00
C GLY A 157 25.91 5.02 -11.05
N ASP A 158 26.29 3.91 -11.64
CA ASP A 158 27.14 2.87 -11.06
C ASP A 158 26.54 1.73 -10.19
N THR A 159 27.11 0.57 -10.49
CA THR A 159 26.80 -0.73 -9.93
C THR A 159 27.59 -0.89 -8.64
N GLU A 160 26.94 -0.77 -7.49
CA GLU A 160 27.49 -1.33 -6.25
C GLU A 160 26.46 -2.21 -5.53
N GLU A 161 26.86 -3.48 -5.43
CA GLU A 161 26.27 -4.53 -4.64
C GLU A 161 26.37 -4.13 -3.16
N PHE A 162 25.34 -3.45 -2.63
CA PHE A 162 25.35 -3.04 -1.23
C PHE A 162 25.10 -4.24 -0.32
N GLU A 163 26.21 -4.80 0.17
CA GLU A 163 26.28 -5.68 1.31
C GLU A 163 25.60 -5.01 2.50
N TYR A 164 24.61 -5.68 3.11
CA TYR A 164 23.88 -5.16 4.26
C TYR A 164 24.78 -5.18 5.49
N GLU A 165 25.64 -4.16 5.65
CA GLU A 165 26.22 -3.92 6.96
C GLU A 165 25.12 -3.41 7.89
N ALA A 166 24.81 -4.23 8.89
CA ALA A 166 23.91 -3.85 9.97
C ALA A 166 24.48 -2.63 10.69
N GLN A 167 23.93 -1.45 10.41
CA GLN A 167 24.18 -0.27 11.23
C GLN A 167 23.53 -0.50 12.60
N ASP A 168 24.39 -0.81 13.57
CA ASP A 168 24.05 -1.03 14.98
C ASP A 168 23.68 0.30 15.65
N GLY A 169 22.50 0.84 15.32
CA GLY A 169 21.99 2.08 15.89
C GLY A 169 20.51 2.34 15.59
N PRO A 170 19.82 3.12 16.43
CA PRO A 170 18.45 3.55 16.15
C PRO A 170 18.41 4.33 14.83
N GLN A 171 17.50 3.97 13.93
CA GLN A 171 17.24 4.74 12.72
C GLN A 171 16.69 6.12 13.12
N THR A 172 17.44 7.17 12.78
CA THR A 172 17.06 8.56 13.06
C THR A 172 16.36 9.18 11.85
N PHE A 173 15.48 10.15 12.09
CA PHE A 173 14.84 10.94 11.05
C PHE A 173 15.78 12.05 10.57
N SER A 174 15.91 12.19 9.26
CA SER A 174 16.48 13.37 8.60
C SER A 174 15.48 14.55 8.61
N GLN A 175 15.93 15.75 8.25
CA GLN A 175 15.07 16.94 8.17
C GLN A 175 13.96 16.78 7.12
N CYS A 176 14.25 16.10 6.00
CA CYS A 176 13.28 15.82 4.95
C CYS A 176 12.20 14.85 5.43
N GLU A 177 12.58 13.74 6.06
CA GLU A 177 11.63 12.77 6.60
C GLU A 177 10.77 13.37 7.72
N LEU A 178 11.36 14.24 8.55
CA LEU A 178 10.61 14.98 9.57
C LEU A 178 9.62 15.97 8.94
N ASN A 179 9.98 16.63 7.85
CA ASN A 179 9.10 17.54 7.12
C ASN A 179 7.95 16.79 6.42
N ASP A 180 8.23 15.61 5.85
CA ASP A 180 7.22 14.75 5.23
C ASP A 180 6.23 14.23 6.28
N LEU A 181 6.74 13.76 7.43
CA LEU A 181 5.89 13.32 8.54
C LEU A 181 4.96 14.43 9.04
N VAL A 182 5.48 15.66 9.17
CA VAL A 182 4.69 16.84 9.55
C VAL A 182 3.59 17.14 8.52
N ARG A 183 3.90 17.00 7.22
CA ARG A 183 2.95 17.21 6.13
C ARG A 183 1.85 16.15 6.13
N ASP A 184 2.23 14.88 6.25
CA ASP A 184 1.30 13.74 6.23
C ASP A 184 0.32 13.79 7.39
N LEU A 185 0.79 14.24 8.56
CA LEU A 185 -0.03 14.44 9.75
C LEU A 185 -0.78 15.78 9.77
N SER A 186 -0.58 16.64 8.76
CA SER A 186 -1.20 17.97 8.66
C SER A 186 -1.04 18.81 9.94
N LEU A 187 0.15 18.80 10.54
CA LEU A 187 0.40 19.42 11.83
C LEU A 187 0.51 20.95 11.73
N SER A 188 -0.07 21.62 12.72
CA SER A 188 0.12 23.06 12.91
C SER A 188 1.59 23.38 13.22
N LYS A 189 2.02 24.63 12.97
CA LYS A 189 3.38 25.13 13.27
C LYS A 189 3.88 24.76 14.67
N ILE A 190 3.01 24.94 15.68
CA ILE A 190 3.31 24.66 17.09
C ILE A 190 3.37 23.14 17.33
N SER A 191 2.45 22.38 16.75
CA SER A 191 2.39 20.92 16.87
C SER A 191 3.61 20.24 16.21
N SER A 192 4.05 20.74 15.06
CA SER A 192 5.24 20.25 14.34
C SER A 192 6.52 20.48 15.13
N GLU A 193 6.63 21.64 15.78
CA GLU A 193 7.76 21.93 16.67
C GLU A 193 7.75 21.04 17.91
N LEU A 194 6.58 20.85 18.53
CA LEU A 194 6.44 19.97 19.68
C LEU A 194 6.82 18.52 19.32
N LEU A 195 6.38 18.03 18.16
CA LEU A 195 6.76 16.72 17.65
C LEU A 195 8.29 16.60 17.47
N ALA A 196 8.91 17.58 16.81
CA ALA A 196 10.35 17.62 16.62
C ALA A 196 11.12 17.65 17.96
N SER A 197 10.65 18.41 18.95
CA SER A 197 11.26 18.40 20.30
C SER A 197 11.19 17.03 20.97
N ARG A 198 10.03 16.35 20.90
CA ARG A 198 9.86 15.02 21.50
C ARG A 198 10.68 13.94 20.80
N LEU A 199 10.84 14.01 19.48
CA LEU A 199 11.71 13.11 18.73
C LEU A 199 13.19 13.35 19.07
N ASN A 200 13.58 14.61 19.27
CA ASN A 200 14.93 14.96 19.70
C ASN A 200 15.26 14.43 21.11
N GLU A 201 14.33 14.57 22.07
CA GLU A 201 14.46 14.02 23.43
C GLU A 201 14.69 12.50 23.44
N LYS A 202 14.20 11.79 22.40
CA LYS A 202 14.36 10.35 22.23
C LYS A 202 15.59 9.95 21.42
N ASN A 203 16.44 10.91 21.04
CA ASN A 203 17.58 10.70 20.14
C ASN A 203 17.18 10.06 18.80
N LEU A 204 15.98 10.38 18.31
CA LEU A 204 15.45 9.86 17.05
C LEU A 204 15.63 10.86 15.90
N LEU A 205 16.31 11.99 16.09
CA LEU A 205 16.60 12.94 15.02
C LEU A 205 18.09 12.89 14.65
N GLY A 206 18.39 13.12 13.37
CA GLY A 206 19.75 13.34 12.89
C GLY A 206 20.39 14.56 13.57
N LYS A 207 21.72 14.55 13.71
CA LYS A 207 22.49 15.63 14.39
C LYS A 207 22.36 16.99 13.70
N ASP A 208 21.92 16.99 12.45
CA ASP A 208 21.77 18.12 11.54
C ASP A 208 20.33 18.67 11.48
N VAL A 209 19.37 18.04 12.18
CA VAL A 209 17.96 18.43 12.15
C VAL A 209 17.70 19.67 13.01
N ARG A 210 17.03 20.68 12.42
CA ARG A 210 16.72 21.94 13.09
C ARG A 210 15.27 21.96 13.55
N ILE A 211 15.04 21.73 14.84
CA ILE A 211 13.70 21.77 15.47
C ILE A 211 13.00 23.12 15.25
N THR A 212 13.76 24.22 15.31
CA THR A 212 13.24 25.59 15.13
C THR A 212 12.88 25.92 13.68
N PHE A 213 13.14 25.04 12.72
CA PHE A 213 12.79 25.22 11.30
C PHE A 213 11.30 25.53 11.12
N PHE A 214 10.43 24.81 11.83
CA PHE A 214 8.99 25.02 11.75
C PHE A 214 8.55 26.41 12.22
N ARG A 215 9.32 27.07 13.10
CA ARG A 215 9.03 28.46 13.53
C ARG A 215 9.21 29.48 12.42
N ARG A 216 10.07 29.21 11.44
CA ARG A 216 10.42 30.18 10.40
C ARG A 216 9.97 29.77 9.01
N ARG A 217 9.48 28.55 8.81
CA ARG A 217 9.04 28.03 7.50
C ARG A 217 8.16 28.97 6.67
N HIS A 218 7.29 29.76 7.29
CA HIS A 218 6.47 30.76 6.58
C HIS A 218 7.25 31.92 5.97
N GLU A 219 8.44 32.26 6.50
CA GLU A 219 9.29 33.38 6.04
C GLU A 219 9.76 33.13 4.61
N ASP A 220 10.06 31.87 4.27
CA ASP A 220 10.43 31.44 2.92
C ASP A 220 9.32 31.70 1.88
N TYR A 221 8.07 31.84 2.34
CA TYR A 221 6.91 32.06 1.49
C TYR A 221 6.34 33.48 1.58
N MET A 222 6.82 34.32 2.51
CA MET A 222 6.30 35.68 2.72
C MET A 222 6.42 36.56 1.46
N GLY A 223 7.46 36.36 0.64
CA GLY A 223 7.66 37.13 -0.59
C GLY A 223 6.68 36.82 -1.73
N TYR A 224 5.87 35.77 -1.59
CA TYR A 224 4.87 35.38 -2.60
C TYR A 224 3.45 35.87 -2.25
N PHE A 225 3.26 36.50 -1.10
CA PHE A 225 1.99 37.10 -0.72
C PHE A 225 2.03 38.60 -1.02
N CYS A 226 1.26 39.05 -2.00
CA CYS A 226 0.93 40.46 -2.18
C CYS A 226 -0.31 40.77 -1.35
N GLN A 227 -0.29 41.86 -0.57
CA GLN A 227 -1.52 42.41 0.00
C GLN A 227 -2.38 42.94 -1.14
N GLU A 228 -3.60 42.42 -1.29
CA GLU A 228 -4.64 43.15 -2.02
C GLU A 228 -4.91 44.43 -1.22
N GLU A 229 -4.53 45.58 -1.79
CA GLU A 229 -4.92 46.88 -1.24
C GLU A 229 -6.45 46.99 -1.34
N ASP A 230 -7.12 47.02 -0.18
CA ASP A 230 -8.52 47.45 -0.07
C ASP A 230 -8.65 48.88 -0.60
N SER A 231 -9.07 49.02 -1.86
CA SER A 231 -9.53 50.30 -2.40
C SER A 231 -10.92 50.62 -1.84
N CYS A 232 -10.97 51.61 -0.95
CA CYS A 232 -12.19 52.23 -0.46
C CYS A 232 -13.05 52.89 -1.57
N THR A 233 -14.38 52.79 -1.34
CA THR A 233 -15.52 53.67 -1.73
C THR A 233 -16.08 53.75 -3.16
N ALA A 234 -17.35 53.35 -3.30
CA ALA A 234 -18.55 54.15 -3.62
C ALA A 234 -19.76 53.19 -3.47
N GLU A 235 -20.89 53.48 -2.81
CA GLU A 235 -21.74 54.69 -2.78
C GLU A 235 -22.15 55.13 -1.37
#